data_AF-A0A6I0EUC8-F1
#
_entry.id   AF-A0A6I0EUC8-F1
#
_cell.length_a   1.000
_cell.length_b   1.000
_cell.length_c   1.000
_cell.angle_alpha   90.00
_cell.angle_beta   90.00
_cell.angle_gamma   90.00
#
_symmetry.space_group_name_H-M   'P 1'
#
loop_
_entity.id
_entity.type
_entity.pdbx_description
1 polymer ?
#
loop_
_entity_poly.entity_id
_entity_poly.type
_entity_poly.pdbx_seq_one_letter_code
_entity_poly.pdbx_strand_id
1 'polypeptide(L)'
;MRKRISAFLILPVSACAAQVEPDADAGDAARPAPHVRLGLAADRFRTHSTDHFVVSHDTTPEVLRTVLHRLDRVHALALEFTRARGILQPGAEQGVLDVLLFDRYEDYVQFARLRGEDAAVTGGFFHWRDNAAVFFNTTSRPDIVEITRQIESTRDQLLALRRERAGGEAVSALQRQLGIWQTQRDGFIEQANRVALMHEAAHQCLFNFGAHSRYDVNPTWLVEGLACIFEVPQSLSGGRFTRVNADRLADVQAALSLADGSGGAGPSTGITGGLVPLREFVARRTLLADRSRPDIVTLYAQAWALVHYLQAKHGDALGAYARSVRDRDPRRPLGPEEEIAAFEASFGALDAEFERAWIEYLRTLKAG
;
A
#
# COMPACT_ATOMS: atom_id res chain seq x y z
N MET A 1 23.11 22.93 -22.02
CA MET A 1 23.88 21.92 -21.27
C MET A 1 22.89 21.04 -20.50
N ARG A 2 22.41 19.95 -21.10
CA ARG A 2 21.37 19.07 -20.54
C ARG A 2 22.00 18.20 -19.46
N LYS A 3 21.73 18.48 -18.18
CA LYS A 3 22.07 17.54 -17.09
C LYS A 3 21.12 16.34 -17.19
N ARG A 4 21.70 15.16 -17.42
CA ARG A 4 21.00 13.87 -17.31
C ARG A 4 20.52 13.74 -15.86
N ILE A 5 19.21 13.58 -15.68
CA ILE A 5 18.62 13.17 -14.40
C ILE A 5 18.99 11.69 -14.24
N SER A 6 19.71 11.38 -13.17
CA SER A 6 20.20 10.04 -12.87
C SER A 6 19.04 9.07 -12.67
N ALA A 7 19.15 7.90 -13.31
CA ALA A 7 18.33 6.73 -13.00
C ALA A 7 18.53 6.37 -11.52
N PHE A 8 17.42 6.21 -10.78
CA PHE A 8 17.46 5.82 -9.38
C PHE A 8 17.87 4.34 -9.28
N LEU A 9 18.99 4.13 -8.60
CA LEU A 9 19.57 2.82 -8.26
C LEU A 9 18.86 2.28 -7.01
N ILE A 10 18.29 1.09 -7.09
CA ILE A 10 17.75 0.33 -5.95
C ILE A 10 18.84 -0.65 -5.50
N LEU A 11 19.22 -0.60 -4.22
CA LEU A 11 20.22 -1.48 -3.58
C LEU A 11 19.55 -2.26 -2.43
N PRO A 12 19.97 -3.51 -2.12
CA PRO A 12 19.14 -4.50 -1.42
C PRO A 12 19.43 -4.57 0.10
N VAL A 13 18.68 -5.46 0.81
CA VAL A 13 18.90 -6.12 2.16
C VAL A 13 17.64 -6.01 3.04
N SER A 14 17.19 -6.91 3.94
CA SER A 14 17.44 -8.32 4.32
C SER A 14 16.15 -8.83 4.98
N ALA A 15 15.80 -10.10 4.81
CA ALA A 15 14.79 -10.78 5.62
C ALA A 15 15.44 -11.45 6.85
N CYS A 16 14.81 -11.40 8.03
CA CYS A 16 15.11 -12.35 9.10
C CYS A 16 13.90 -12.66 9.97
N ALA A 17 13.60 -13.96 10.02
CA ALA A 17 12.58 -14.60 10.83
C ALA A 17 13.01 -14.68 12.31
N ALA A 18 12.06 -14.47 13.22
CA ALA A 18 12.12 -14.99 14.57
C ALA A 18 10.70 -15.11 15.15
N GLN A 19 10.37 -16.30 15.60
CA GLN A 19 9.10 -16.69 16.21
C GLN A 19 8.94 -16.09 17.60
N VAL A 20 7.85 -15.36 17.86
CA VAL A 20 7.28 -15.13 19.19
C VAL A 20 5.77 -14.95 19.02
N GLU A 21 4.97 -15.62 19.84
CA GLU A 21 3.50 -15.58 19.81
C GLU A 21 2.95 -14.19 20.18
N PRO A 22 1.89 -13.70 19.52
CA PRO A 22 1.23 -12.46 19.94
C PRO A 22 0.27 -12.73 21.12
N ASP A 23 0.53 -12.05 22.24
CA ASP A 23 -0.38 -12.00 23.38
C ASP A 23 -1.73 -11.42 22.94
N ALA A 24 -2.75 -12.27 23.00
CA ALA A 24 -4.14 -11.84 22.92
C ALA A 24 -4.60 -11.52 24.35
N ASP A 25 -5.29 -10.38 24.46
CA ASP A 25 -6.15 -9.98 25.57
C ASP A 25 -5.47 -9.23 26.73
N ALA A 26 -5.61 -7.90 26.69
CA ALA A 26 -5.51 -7.05 27.87
C ALA A 26 -6.75 -6.14 27.89
N GLY A 27 -7.65 -6.45 28.81
CA GLY A 27 -8.87 -5.72 29.08
C GLY A 27 -8.65 -4.26 29.48
N ASP A 28 -9.78 -3.57 29.54
CA ASP A 28 -10.07 -2.12 29.70
C ASP A 28 -9.45 -1.43 30.93
N ALA A 29 -8.13 -1.51 31.09
CA ALA A 29 -7.33 -0.49 31.76
C ALA A 29 -6.84 0.47 30.66
N ALA A 30 -6.93 1.79 30.89
CA ALA A 30 -6.59 2.83 29.90
C ALA A 30 -5.31 2.48 29.13
N ARG A 31 -5.50 1.93 27.92
CA ARG A 31 -4.44 1.36 27.11
C ARG A 31 -3.41 2.48 26.85
N PRO A 32 -2.13 2.30 27.23
CA PRO A 32 -1.14 3.35 27.02
C PRO A 32 -1.10 3.75 25.53
N ALA A 33 -0.91 5.04 25.29
CA ALA A 33 -0.90 5.59 23.93
C ALA A 33 0.10 4.85 23.02
N PRO A 34 -0.17 4.75 21.70
CA PRO A 34 0.66 4.02 20.75
C PRO A 34 2.16 4.32 20.88
N HIS A 35 2.54 5.60 20.93
CA HIS A 35 3.95 6.01 21.05
C HIS A 35 4.60 5.47 22.34
N VAL A 36 3.89 5.44 23.47
CA VAL A 36 4.40 4.91 24.74
C VAL A 36 4.66 3.41 24.64
N ARG A 37 3.71 2.65 24.07
CA ARG A 37 3.88 1.20 23.88
C ARG A 37 5.01 0.86 22.90
N LEU A 38 5.27 1.77 21.96
CA LEU A 38 6.36 1.67 21.00
C LEU A 38 7.71 2.22 21.53
N GLY A 39 7.78 2.62 22.82
CA GLY A 39 9.01 3.06 23.47
C GLY A 39 9.45 4.49 23.13
N LEU A 40 8.53 5.33 22.65
CA LEU A 40 8.80 6.73 22.31
C LEU A 40 8.41 7.66 23.46
N ALA A 41 9.13 8.80 23.54
CA ALA A 41 8.96 9.78 24.60
C ALA A 41 7.56 10.42 24.57
N ALA A 42 6.92 10.49 25.75
CA ALA A 42 5.52 10.89 25.88
C ALA A 42 5.27 12.39 25.66
N ASP A 43 6.29 13.22 25.84
CA ASP A 43 6.23 14.69 25.69
C ASP A 43 6.25 15.14 24.22
N ARG A 44 6.73 14.27 23.32
CA ARG A 44 6.84 14.57 21.89
C ARG A 44 5.53 14.38 21.13
N PHE A 45 4.68 13.44 21.55
CA PHE A 45 3.50 13.02 20.79
C PHE A 45 2.19 13.47 21.44
N ARG A 46 1.27 13.94 20.61
CA ARG A 46 -0.14 14.10 20.96
C ARG A 46 -0.90 12.85 20.57
N THR A 47 -1.97 12.54 21.30
CA THR A 47 -2.85 11.40 20.99
C THR A 47 -4.21 11.91 20.52
N HIS A 48 -4.70 11.34 19.43
CA HIS A 48 -6.04 11.58 18.90
C HIS A 48 -6.76 10.24 18.72
N SER A 49 -7.99 10.14 19.23
CA SER A 49 -8.80 8.94 19.13
C SER A 49 -10.01 9.17 18.25
N THR A 50 -10.34 8.16 17.46
CA THR A 50 -11.57 8.02 16.68
C THR A 50 -12.30 6.76 17.14
N ASP A 51 -13.43 6.42 16.52
CA ASP A 51 -14.16 5.17 16.80
C ASP A 51 -13.35 3.91 16.47
N HIS A 52 -12.33 4.03 15.60
CA HIS A 52 -11.61 2.88 15.05
C HIS A 52 -10.09 2.94 15.23
N PHE A 53 -9.54 4.12 15.49
CA PHE A 53 -8.09 4.34 15.58
C PHE A 53 -7.68 5.20 16.78
N VAL A 54 -6.53 4.87 17.36
CA VAL A 54 -5.78 5.74 18.27
C VAL A 54 -4.48 6.15 17.58
N VAL A 55 -4.33 7.45 17.31
CA VAL A 55 -3.20 8.00 16.57
C VAL A 55 -2.31 8.81 17.50
N SER A 56 -1.05 8.37 17.67
CA SER A 56 0.01 9.19 18.25
C SER A 56 0.72 9.98 17.16
N HIS A 57 0.78 11.31 17.27
CA HIS A 57 1.36 12.18 16.25
C HIS A 57 2.06 13.42 16.81
N ASP A 58 3.07 13.92 16.11
CA ASP A 58 3.74 15.20 16.37
C ASP A 58 3.50 16.24 15.25
N THR A 59 2.61 15.93 14.30
CA THR A 59 2.26 16.79 13.16
C THR A 59 1.13 17.81 13.46
N THR A 60 0.83 18.66 12.48
CA THR A 60 -0.24 19.69 12.53
C THR A 60 -1.65 19.08 12.41
N PRO A 61 -2.69 19.79 12.88
CA PRO A 61 -4.07 19.35 12.70
C PRO A 61 -4.47 19.11 11.23
N GLU A 62 -3.90 19.85 10.28
CA GLU A 62 -4.19 19.75 8.85
C GLU A 62 -3.73 18.40 8.27
N VAL A 63 -2.50 18.02 8.60
CA VAL A 63 -1.92 16.74 8.18
C VAL A 63 -2.68 15.58 8.84
N LEU A 64 -2.93 15.70 10.15
CA LEU A 64 -3.69 14.70 10.90
C LEU A 64 -5.07 14.45 10.28
N ARG A 65 -5.85 15.51 9.98
CA ARG A 65 -7.18 15.36 9.38
C ARG A 65 -7.15 14.60 8.05
N THR A 66 -6.12 14.85 7.24
CA THR A 66 -5.95 14.15 5.96
C THR A 66 -5.67 12.67 6.18
N VAL A 67 -4.83 12.31 7.15
CA VAL A 67 -4.53 10.92 7.49
C VAL A 67 -5.76 10.21 8.05
N LEU A 68 -6.44 10.80 9.04
CA LEU A 68 -7.63 10.22 9.68
C LEU A 68 -8.73 9.88 8.67
N HIS A 69 -9.06 10.81 7.76
CA HIS A 69 -10.07 10.56 6.72
C HIS A 69 -9.76 9.31 5.90
N ARG A 70 -8.48 9.07 5.59
CA ARG A 70 -8.06 7.91 4.80
C ARG A 70 -8.10 6.61 5.61
N LEU A 71 -7.69 6.67 6.87
CA LEU A 71 -7.75 5.52 7.79
C LEU A 71 -9.19 5.03 7.98
N ASP A 72 -10.10 5.93 8.30
CA ASP A 72 -11.52 5.60 8.48
C ASP A 72 -12.13 5.01 7.21
N ARG A 73 -11.73 5.54 6.04
CA ARG A 73 -12.21 5.03 4.75
C ARG A 73 -11.74 3.60 4.48
N VAL A 74 -10.45 3.31 4.71
CA VAL A 74 -9.90 1.96 4.53
C VAL A 74 -10.52 0.99 5.52
N HIS A 75 -10.66 1.39 6.78
CA HIS A 75 -11.32 0.58 7.81
C HIS A 75 -12.75 0.19 7.40
N ALA A 76 -13.57 1.17 7.00
CA ALA A 76 -14.94 0.92 6.56
C ALA A 76 -15.02 -0.06 5.37
N LEU A 77 -14.14 0.11 4.38
CA LEU A 77 -14.08 -0.78 3.21
C LEU A 77 -13.62 -2.19 3.57
N ALA A 78 -12.59 -2.32 4.41
CA ALA A 78 -12.08 -3.62 4.86
C ALA A 78 -13.11 -4.36 5.72
N LEU A 79 -13.85 -3.63 6.56
CA LEU A 79 -14.94 -4.19 7.36
C LEU A 79 -16.11 -4.67 6.48
N GLU A 80 -16.51 -3.87 5.48
CA GLU A 80 -17.53 -4.27 4.51
C GLU A 80 -17.10 -5.52 3.73
N PHE A 81 -15.87 -5.53 3.24
CA PHE A 81 -15.30 -6.65 2.49
C PHE A 81 -15.29 -7.94 3.33
N THR A 82 -14.72 -7.88 4.54
CA THR A 82 -14.58 -9.06 5.38
C THR A 82 -15.94 -9.61 5.83
N ARG A 83 -16.93 -8.74 6.10
CA ARG A 83 -18.32 -9.17 6.34
C ARG A 83 -18.94 -9.82 5.12
N ALA A 84 -18.85 -9.17 3.96
CA ALA A 84 -19.45 -9.66 2.71
C ALA A 84 -18.84 -10.98 2.23
N ARG A 85 -17.63 -11.35 2.68
CA ARG A 85 -16.95 -12.60 2.34
C ARG A 85 -17.02 -13.65 3.46
N GLY A 86 -17.71 -13.35 4.57
CA GLY A 86 -17.79 -14.21 5.75
C GLY A 86 -16.43 -14.44 6.42
N ILE A 87 -15.49 -13.51 6.25
CA ILE A 87 -14.13 -13.58 6.79
C ILE A 87 -14.09 -13.05 8.23
N LEU A 88 -14.85 -11.98 8.50
CA LEU A 88 -14.79 -11.22 9.75
C LEU A 88 -14.94 -12.13 10.97
N GLN A 89 -13.96 -12.09 11.88
CA GLN A 89 -14.06 -12.78 13.16
C GLN A 89 -15.07 -12.05 14.08
N PRO A 90 -15.89 -12.80 14.86
CA PRO A 90 -16.82 -12.19 15.82
C PRO A 90 -16.10 -11.25 16.80
N GLY A 91 -16.56 -10.01 16.90
CA GLY A 91 -16.02 -9.00 17.82
C GLY A 91 -14.79 -8.26 17.30
N ALA A 92 -14.21 -8.67 16.17
CA ALA A 92 -13.03 -8.01 15.59
C ALA A 92 -13.31 -6.56 15.13
N GLU A 93 -14.58 -6.19 14.94
CA GLU A 93 -14.97 -4.81 14.60
C GLU A 93 -14.98 -3.85 15.79
N GLN A 94 -14.81 -4.35 17.02
CA GLN A 94 -14.95 -3.57 18.26
C GLN A 94 -13.60 -3.01 18.76
N GLY A 95 -12.49 -3.42 18.15
CA GLY A 95 -11.14 -3.01 18.55
C GLY A 95 -10.73 -1.66 17.96
N VAL A 96 -9.94 -0.89 18.72
CA VAL A 96 -9.25 0.30 18.22
C VAL A 96 -7.82 -0.03 17.76
N LEU A 97 -7.45 0.47 16.59
CA LEU A 97 -6.20 0.21 15.90
C LEU A 97 -5.19 1.34 16.13
N ASP A 98 -3.93 0.98 16.32
CA ASP A 98 -2.91 1.97 16.67
C ASP A 98 -2.17 2.51 15.47
N VAL A 99 -1.95 3.82 15.48
CA VAL A 99 -1.20 4.50 14.45
C VAL A 99 -0.17 5.43 15.06
N LEU A 100 1.01 5.45 14.46
CA LEU A 100 2.06 6.41 14.75
C LEU A 100 2.30 7.28 13.51
N LEU A 101 2.23 8.59 13.65
CA LEU A 101 2.38 9.55 12.56
C LEU A 101 3.46 10.58 12.90
N PHE A 102 4.61 10.45 12.27
CA PHE A 102 5.72 11.39 12.39
C PHE A 102 5.54 12.61 11.47
N ASP A 103 5.84 13.81 11.94
CA ASP A 103 5.85 14.99 11.08
C ASP A 103 7.09 15.03 10.17
N ARG A 104 8.23 14.53 10.65
CA ARG A 104 9.49 14.56 9.92
C ARG A 104 9.87 13.21 9.37
N TYR A 105 10.25 13.20 8.09
CA TYR A 105 10.75 11.99 7.41
C TYR A 105 11.96 11.38 8.12
N GLU A 106 12.89 12.19 8.64
CA GLU A 106 14.09 11.66 9.31
C GLU A 106 13.78 10.87 10.58
N ASP A 107 12.79 11.33 11.36
CA ASP A 107 12.37 10.65 12.59
C ASP A 107 11.68 9.33 12.29
N TYR A 108 10.84 9.31 11.25
CA TYR A 108 10.26 8.08 10.73
C TYR A 108 11.34 7.11 10.27
N VAL A 109 12.33 7.57 9.50
CA VAL A 109 13.44 6.73 9.02
C VAL A 109 14.23 6.13 10.17
N GLN A 110 14.52 6.94 11.20
CA GLN A 110 15.21 6.47 12.38
C GLN A 110 14.39 5.40 13.12
N PHE A 111 13.09 5.62 13.30
CA PHE A 111 12.21 4.67 13.96
C PHE A 111 12.07 3.36 13.17
N ALA A 112 11.83 3.43 11.86
CA ALA A 112 11.75 2.28 10.98
C ALA A 112 13.02 1.42 11.04
N ARG A 113 14.21 2.05 10.97
CA ARG A 113 15.49 1.34 11.11
C ARG A 113 15.62 0.61 12.44
N LEU A 114 15.18 1.22 13.55
CA LEU A 114 15.18 0.57 14.87
C LEU A 114 14.26 -0.65 14.93
N ARG A 115 13.24 -0.71 14.07
CA ARG A 115 12.32 -1.84 13.92
C ARG A 115 12.76 -2.85 12.85
N GLY A 116 13.92 -2.64 12.23
CA GLY A 116 14.43 -3.52 11.17
C GLY A 116 13.76 -3.30 9.82
N GLU A 117 13.02 -2.20 9.66
CA GLU A 117 12.32 -1.84 8.43
C GLU A 117 13.20 -0.92 7.56
N ASP A 118 13.14 -1.12 6.24
CA ASP A 118 13.79 -0.21 5.30
C ASP A 118 12.89 0.98 4.94
N ALA A 119 13.10 2.07 5.64
CA ALA A 119 12.40 3.34 5.45
C ALA A 119 12.71 4.07 4.14
N ALA A 120 13.78 3.68 3.44
CA ALA A 120 14.11 4.27 2.14
C ALA A 120 13.17 3.74 1.04
N VAL A 121 12.66 2.53 1.23
CA VAL A 121 11.77 1.82 0.30
C VAL A 121 10.30 2.00 0.67
N THR A 122 10.01 2.11 1.97
CA THR A 122 8.63 2.14 2.48
C THR A 122 8.13 3.57 2.70
N GLY A 123 6.92 3.88 2.19
CA GLY A 123 6.22 5.15 2.46
C GLY A 123 5.44 5.14 3.78
N GLY A 124 5.59 4.06 4.54
CA GLY A 124 4.82 3.65 5.71
C GLY A 124 4.95 2.13 5.87
N PHE A 125 4.71 1.59 7.07
CA PHE A 125 4.71 0.14 7.29
C PHE A 125 3.72 -0.25 8.39
N PHE A 126 3.13 -1.44 8.26
CA PHE A 126 2.40 -2.10 9.34
C PHE A 126 3.32 -3.08 10.08
N HIS A 127 3.54 -2.83 11.38
CA HIS A 127 4.29 -3.74 12.23
C HIS A 127 3.37 -4.70 12.96
N TRP A 128 3.31 -5.95 12.47
CA TRP A 128 2.37 -6.97 12.96
C TRP A 128 2.56 -7.35 14.44
N ARG A 129 3.80 -7.31 14.97
CA ARG A 129 4.06 -7.65 16.39
C ARG A 129 3.52 -6.61 17.35
N ASP A 130 3.70 -5.32 17.02
CA ASP A 130 3.18 -4.23 17.84
C ASP A 130 1.72 -3.88 17.48
N ASN A 131 1.20 -4.50 16.41
CA ASN A 131 -0.10 -4.24 15.81
C ASN A 131 -0.35 -2.75 15.54
N ALA A 132 0.66 -2.06 15.00
CA ALA A 132 0.63 -0.63 14.77
C ALA A 132 1.05 -0.28 13.34
N ALA A 133 0.30 0.62 12.70
CA ALA A 133 0.68 1.21 11.44
C ALA A 133 1.49 2.49 11.67
N VAL A 134 2.58 2.65 10.91
CA VAL A 134 3.54 3.74 11.12
C VAL A 134 3.68 4.52 9.82
N PHE A 135 3.45 5.83 9.91
CA PHE A 135 3.44 6.77 8.79
C PHE A 135 4.26 8.01 9.11
N PHE A 136 4.48 8.81 8.07
CA PHE A 136 5.02 10.15 8.21
C PHE A 136 4.25 11.14 7.35
N ASN A 137 4.39 12.42 7.65
CA ASN A 137 3.91 13.51 6.82
C ASN A 137 4.71 13.52 5.51
N THR A 138 4.13 13.00 4.43
CA THR A 138 4.74 12.94 3.09
C THR A 138 5.35 14.26 2.60
N THR A 139 4.84 15.40 3.08
CA THR A 139 5.36 16.72 2.69
C THR A 139 6.75 17.02 3.26
N SER A 140 7.20 16.32 4.29
CA SER A 140 8.55 16.47 4.86
C SER A 140 9.60 15.59 4.17
N ARG A 141 9.23 14.81 3.15
CA ARG A 141 10.18 14.01 2.38
C ARG A 141 11.15 14.92 1.60
N PRO A 142 12.47 14.65 1.57
CA PRO A 142 13.46 15.56 0.98
C PRO A 142 13.20 15.97 -0.48
N ASP A 143 12.69 15.06 -1.31
CA ASP A 143 12.34 15.34 -2.71
C ASP A 143 11.11 16.26 -2.83
N ILE A 144 10.11 16.08 -1.96
CA ILE A 144 8.92 16.95 -1.91
C ILE A 144 9.25 18.33 -1.34
N VAL A 145 10.14 18.39 -0.34
CA VAL A 145 10.68 19.65 0.17
C VAL A 145 11.41 20.41 -0.95
N GLU A 146 12.20 19.73 -1.76
CA GLU A 146 12.89 20.36 -2.90
C GLU A 146 11.89 20.87 -3.94
N ILE A 147 10.89 20.08 -4.35
CA ILE A 147 9.86 20.54 -5.29
C ILE A 147 9.09 21.74 -4.72
N THR A 148 8.79 21.72 -3.42
CA THR A 148 8.09 22.82 -2.73
C THR A 148 8.93 24.11 -2.74
N ARG A 149 10.25 24.00 -2.51
CA ARG A 149 11.18 25.13 -2.65
C ARG A 149 11.20 25.69 -4.07
N GLN A 150 11.16 24.83 -5.10
CA GLN A 150 11.07 25.28 -6.50
C GLN A 150 9.76 26.02 -6.79
N ILE A 151 8.64 25.56 -6.23
CA ILE A 151 7.33 26.23 -6.31
C ILE A 151 7.39 27.63 -5.70
N GLU A 152 7.94 27.75 -4.50
CA GLU A 152 8.08 29.03 -3.79
C GLU A 152 8.98 30.01 -4.55
N SER A 153 10.16 29.56 -4.98
CA SER A 153 11.06 30.37 -5.79
C SER A 153 10.40 30.86 -7.09
N THR A 154 9.64 29.98 -7.76
CA THR A 154 8.91 30.35 -9.00
C THR A 154 7.81 31.38 -8.71
N ARG A 155 7.13 31.29 -7.56
CA ARG A 155 6.13 32.30 -7.14
C ARG A 155 6.77 33.65 -6.87
N ASP A 156 7.92 33.68 -6.19
CA ASP A 156 8.64 34.92 -5.90
C ASP A 156 9.11 35.62 -7.18
N GLN A 157 9.63 34.85 -8.15
CA GLN A 157 10.00 35.36 -9.46
C GLN A 157 8.79 35.93 -10.22
N LEU A 158 7.64 35.24 -10.16
CA LEU A 158 6.40 35.72 -10.76
C LEU A 158 5.92 37.04 -10.15
N LEU A 159 6.05 37.19 -8.83
CA LEU A 159 5.74 38.43 -8.11
C LEU A 159 6.71 39.56 -8.47
N ALA A 160 7.99 39.27 -8.69
CA ALA A 160 8.98 40.26 -9.13
C ALA A 160 8.69 40.76 -10.55
N LEU A 161 8.49 39.85 -11.52
CA LEU A 161 8.17 40.22 -12.90
C LEU A 161 6.90 41.05 -13.03
N ARG A 162 5.87 40.74 -12.22
CA ARG A 162 4.63 41.53 -12.17
C ARG A 162 4.88 42.95 -11.63
N ARG A 163 5.76 43.11 -10.64
CA ARG A 163 6.15 44.43 -10.12
C ARG A 163 6.93 45.25 -11.15
N GLU A 164 7.79 44.59 -11.92
CA GLU A 164 8.61 45.21 -12.97
C GLU A 164 7.83 45.49 -14.28
N ARG A 165 6.54 45.12 -14.35
CA ARG A 165 5.72 45.21 -15.59
C ARG A 165 6.38 44.50 -16.78
N ALA A 166 7.05 43.37 -16.51
CA ALA A 166 7.70 42.57 -17.53
C ALA A 166 6.68 42.01 -18.56
N GLY A 167 7.17 41.70 -19.75
CA GLY A 167 6.34 41.23 -20.87
C GLY A 167 5.55 39.96 -20.57
N GLY A 168 4.36 39.84 -21.17
CA GLY A 168 3.40 38.76 -20.90
C GLY A 168 3.92 37.34 -21.20
N GLU A 169 4.93 37.21 -22.07
CA GLU A 169 5.54 35.92 -22.40
C GLU A 169 6.34 35.33 -21.24
N ALA A 170 7.16 36.15 -20.55
CA ALA A 170 7.96 35.71 -19.41
C ALA A 170 7.09 35.30 -18.22
N VAL A 171 6.03 36.06 -17.95
CA VAL A 171 4.99 35.74 -16.95
C VAL A 171 4.33 34.41 -17.29
N SER A 172 3.92 34.22 -18.54
CA SER A 172 3.26 33.00 -19.01
C SER A 172 4.18 31.77 -18.92
N ALA A 173 5.48 31.92 -19.20
CA ALA A 173 6.45 30.85 -19.08
C ALA A 173 6.61 30.37 -17.63
N LEU A 174 6.77 31.30 -16.67
CA LEU A 174 6.85 30.95 -15.25
C LEU A 174 5.54 30.37 -14.72
N GLN A 175 4.38 30.83 -15.19
CA GLN A 175 3.09 30.24 -14.81
C GLN A 175 2.97 28.78 -15.26
N ARG A 176 3.41 28.46 -16.49
CA ARG A 176 3.45 27.06 -16.95
C ARG A 176 4.40 26.21 -16.11
N GLN A 177 5.59 26.72 -15.81
CA GLN A 177 6.56 26.02 -14.96
C GLN A 177 6.01 25.78 -13.55
N LEU A 178 5.37 26.79 -12.95
CA LEU A 178 4.71 26.66 -11.66
C LEU A 178 3.65 25.56 -11.67
N GLY A 179 2.80 25.54 -12.71
CA GLY A 179 1.79 24.50 -12.90
C GLY A 179 2.39 23.10 -12.96
N ILE A 180 3.49 22.91 -13.72
CA ILE A 180 4.19 21.63 -13.81
C ILE A 180 4.69 21.17 -12.44
N TRP A 181 5.36 22.05 -11.69
CA TRP A 181 5.87 21.71 -10.36
C TRP A 181 4.75 21.38 -9.37
N GLN A 182 3.65 22.13 -9.41
CA GLN A 182 2.49 21.87 -8.56
C GLN A 182 1.86 20.50 -8.88
N THR A 183 1.59 20.22 -10.16
CA THR A 183 1.06 18.92 -10.59
C THR A 183 2.00 17.78 -10.21
N GLN A 184 3.31 17.95 -10.37
CA GLN A 184 4.29 16.93 -9.99
C GLN A 184 4.29 16.67 -8.48
N ARG A 185 4.31 17.72 -7.66
CA ARG A 185 4.27 17.59 -6.19
C ARG A 185 2.98 16.93 -5.73
N ASP A 186 1.85 17.45 -6.19
CA ASP A 186 0.53 17.00 -5.74
C ASP A 186 0.27 15.56 -6.20
N GLY A 187 0.69 15.21 -7.42
CA GLY A 187 0.66 13.84 -7.92
C GLY A 187 1.53 12.89 -7.10
N PHE A 188 2.74 13.30 -6.74
CA PHE A 188 3.62 12.48 -5.89
C PHE A 188 3.04 12.27 -4.49
N ILE A 189 2.55 13.34 -3.84
CA ILE A 189 1.95 13.25 -2.51
C ILE A 189 0.75 12.31 -2.54
N GLU A 190 -0.12 12.43 -3.54
CA GLU A 190 -1.28 11.55 -3.66
C GLU A 190 -0.87 10.09 -3.92
N GLN A 191 0.11 9.84 -4.80
CA GLN A 191 0.65 8.51 -5.06
C GLN A 191 1.20 7.88 -3.78
N ALA A 192 2.07 8.60 -3.06
CA ALA A 192 2.70 8.11 -1.83
C ALA A 192 1.66 7.84 -0.73
N ASN A 193 0.69 8.74 -0.55
CA ASN A 193 -0.39 8.53 0.41
C ASN A 193 -1.30 7.34 -0.01
N ARG A 194 -1.59 7.15 -1.29
CA ARG A 194 -2.41 6.02 -1.75
C ARG A 194 -1.68 4.69 -1.57
N VAL A 195 -0.47 4.59 -2.11
CA VAL A 195 0.30 3.33 -2.15
C VAL A 195 0.86 2.94 -0.79
N ALA A 196 1.16 3.89 0.10
CA ALA A 196 1.71 3.55 1.42
C ALA A 196 0.65 3.61 2.53
N LEU A 197 -0.08 4.71 2.67
CA LEU A 197 -1.02 4.85 3.79
C LEU A 197 -2.19 3.87 3.67
N MET A 198 -2.85 3.83 2.52
CA MET A 198 -4.03 2.96 2.38
C MET A 198 -3.64 1.48 2.37
N HIS A 199 -2.52 1.13 1.76
CA HIS A 199 -2.00 -0.23 1.70
C HIS A 199 -1.67 -0.78 3.10
N GLU A 200 -0.89 -0.03 3.89
CA GLU A 200 -0.48 -0.49 5.23
C GLU A 200 -1.65 -0.42 6.23
N ALA A 201 -2.55 0.55 6.09
CA ALA A 201 -3.81 0.56 6.85
C ALA A 201 -4.68 -0.65 6.50
N ALA A 202 -4.69 -1.09 5.24
CA ALA A 202 -5.40 -2.30 4.83
C ALA A 202 -4.77 -3.55 5.44
N HIS A 203 -3.43 -3.67 5.45
CA HIS A 203 -2.74 -4.75 6.18
C HIS A 203 -3.17 -4.81 7.63
N GLN A 204 -3.17 -3.67 8.34
CA GLN A 204 -3.59 -3.61 9.73
C GLN A 204 -5.05 -4.03 9.92
N CYS A 205 -5.97 -3.50 9.11
CA CYS A 205 -7.40 -3.83 9.21
C CYS A 205 -7.65 -5.32 8.92
N LEU A 206 -7.10 -5.85 7.83
CA LEU A 206 -7.24 -7.25 7.42
C LEU A 206 -6.65 -8.21 8.45
N PHE A 207 -5.49 -7.87 9.02
CA PHE A 207 -4.87 -8.63 10.10
C PHE A 207 -5.78 -8.70 11.33
N ASN A 208 -6.38 -7.58 11.74
CA ASN A 208 -7.24 -7.54 12.92
C ASN A 208 -8.62 -8.16 12.69
N PHE A 209 -9.16 -8.08 11.47
CA PHE A 209 -10.43 -8.70 11.11
C PHE A 209 -10.33 -10.20 10.84
N GLY A 210 -9.11 -10.73 10.74
CA GLY A 210 -8.85 -12.16 10.56
C GLY A 210 -8.94 -12.62 9.11
N ALA A 211 -8.46 -11.81 8.15
CA ALA A 211 -8.42 -12.18 6.74
C ALA A 211 -7.33 -13.20 6.38
N HIS A 212 -6.34 -13.39 7.25
CA HIS A 212 -5.25 -14.34 7.08
C HIS A 212 -4.64 -14.67 8.44
N SER A 213 -3.66 -15.58 8.47
CA SER A 213 -3.01 -16.01 9.71
C SER A 213 -2.25 -14.87 10.36
N ARG A 214 -2.16 -14.88 11.69
CA ARG A 214 -1.30 -13.96 12.45
C ARG A 214 0.18 -14.34 12.38
N TYR A 215 0.48 -15.52 11.85
CA TYR A 215 1.81 -16.06 11.71
C TYR A 215 2.29 -16.01 10.27
N ASP A 216 3.60 -16.16 10.06
CA ASP A 216 4.24 -16.17 8.75
C ASP A 216 3.98 -17.50 8.00
N VAL A 217 2.71 -17.78 7.70
CA VAL A 217 2.21 -18.91 6.89
C VAL A 217 1.29 -18.49 5.75
N ASN A 218 1.19 -17.18 5.55
CA ASN A 218 0.29 -16.60 4.55
C ASN A 218 0.94 -16.60 3.16
N PRO A 219 0.20 -16.94 2.10
CA PRO A 219 0.64 -16.69 0.74
C PRO A 219 0.75 -15.18 0.50
N THR A 220 1.95 -14.69 0.13
CA THR A 220 2.14 -13.24 -0.08
C THR A 220 1.26 -12.67 -1.19
N TRP A 221 0.93 -13.45 -2.23
CA TRP A 221 -0.01 -13.01 -3.26
C TRP A 221 -1.39 -12.65 -2.70
N LEU A 222 -1.85 -13.37 -1.67
CA LEU A 222 -3.15 -13.13 -1.05
C LEU A 222 -3.09 -11.89 -0.16
N VAL A 223 -2.09 -11.80 0.71
CA VAL A 223 -1.95 -10.69 1.68
C VAL A 223 -1.76 -9.36 0.94
N GLU A 224 -0.83 -9.32 -0.01
CA GLU A 224 -0.52 -8.11 -0.77
C GLU A 224 -1.63 -7.78 -1.78
N GLY A 225 -2.20 -8.81 -2.43
CA GLY A 225 -3.31 -8.61 -3.35
C GLY A 225 -4.56 -8.06 -2.67
N LEU A 226 -4.88 -8.54 -1.46
CA LEU A 226 -5.97 -8.01 -0.64
C LEU A 226 -5.68 -6.58 -0.19
N ALA A 227 -4.47 -6.22 0.21
CA ALA A 227 -4.14 -4.83 0.53
C ALA A 227 -4.33 -3.91 -0.69
N CYS A 228 -3.89 -4.34 -1.88
CA CYS A 228 -4.00 -3.56 -3.10
C CYS A 228 -5.45 -3.31 -3.59
N ILE A 229 -6.46 -4.10 -3.19
CA ILE A 229 -7.85 -3.81 -3.56
C ILE A 229 -8.38 -2.52 -2.91
N PHE A 230 -7.76 -2.09 -1.80
CA PHE A 230 -8.16 -0.90 -1.06
C PHE A 230 -7.43 0.37 -1.48
N GLU A 231 -6.43 0.28 -2.37
CA GLU A 231 -5.68 1.40 -2.94
C GLU A 231 -6.51 2.20 -3.99
N VAL A 232 -7.76 2.55 -3.69
CA VAL A 232 -8.65 3.25 -4.64
C VAL A 232 -8.91 4.71 -4.21
N PRO A 233 -9.03 5.66 -5.17
CA PRO A 233 -9.28 7.07 -4.85
C PRO A 233 -10.56 7.30 -4.02
N GLN A 234 -10.46 8.24 -3.07
CA GLN A 234 -11.50 8.49 -2.06
C GLN A 234 -12.60 9.46 -2.50
N SER A 235 -12.37 10.23 -3.57
CA SER A 235 -13.28 11.27 -4.09
C SER A 235 -14.58 10.74 -4.72
N LEU A 236 -14.74 9.43 -4.82
CA LEU A 236 -15.84 8.80 -5.53
C LEU A 236 -16.88 8.24 -4.55
N SER A 237 -18.04 8.87 -4.48
CA SER A 237 -19.23 8.40 -3.74
C SER A 237 -19.79 7.10 -4.36
N GLY A 238 -20.11 6.09 -3.54
CA GLY A 238 -20.89 4.91 -3.95
C GLY A 238 -20.10 3.70 -4.48
N GLY A 239 -20.14 2.59 -3.72
CA GLY A 239 -19.93 1.22 -4.22
C GLY A 239 -18.56 0.58 -4.01
N ARG A 240 -18.51 -0.34 -3.03
CA ARG A 240 -17.85 -1.67 -2.95
C ARG A 240 -16.35 -1.79 -3.26
N PHE A 241 -15.69 -2.67 -2.50
CA PHE A 241 -14.38 -3.30 -2.76
C PHE A 241 -14.21 -3.92 -4.18
N THR A 242 -15.20 -3.82 -5.06
CA THR A 242 -15.19 -4.24 -6.48
C THR A 242 -14.59 -3.20 -7.43
N ARG A 243 -14.20 -2.02 -6.95
CA ARG A 243 -13.60 -0.98 -7.78
C ARG A 243 -12.28 -1.42 -8.39
N VAL A 244 -12.02 -0.91 -9.60
CA VAL A 244 -10.77 -1.14 -10.31
C VAL A 244 -9.74 -0.14 -9.80
N ASN A 245 -8.59 -0.64 -9.36
CA ASN A 245 -7.43 0.18 -9.12
C ASN A 245 -6.77 0.51 -10.47
N ALA A 246 -6.95 1.75 -10.93
CA ALA A 246 -6.52 2.16 -12.27
C ALA A 246 -5.01 2.05 -12.47
N ASP A 247 -4.22 2.33 -11.44
CA ASP A 247 -2.76 2.23 -11.52
C ASP A 247 -2.32 0.77 -11.64
N ARG A 248 -2.85 -0.11 -10.78
CA ARG A 248 -2.54 -1.54 -10.84
C ARG A 248 -3.02 -2.18 -12.13
N LEU A 249 -4.15 -1.74 -12.67
CA LEU A 249 -4.60 -2.16 -14.00
C LEU A 249 -3.61 -1.72 -15.08
N ALA A 250 -3.15 -0.47 -15.06
CA ALA A 250 -2.17 0.03 -16.01
C ALA A 250 -0.85 -0.74 -15.91
N ASP A 251 -0.38 -1.04 -14.70
CA ASP A 251 0.84 -1.81 -14.45
C ASP A 251 0.74 -3.24 -15.01
N VAL A 252 -0.39 -3.95 -14.77
CA VAL A 252 -0.61 -5.30 -15.33
C VAL A 252 -0.75 -5.27 -16.85
N GLN A 253 -1.45 -4.27 -17.41
CA GLN A 253 -1.57 -4.11 -18.87
C GLN A 253 -0.21 -3.86 -19.52
N ALA A 254 0.66 -3.07 -18.88
CA ALA A 254 2.03 -2.86 -19.33
C ALA A 254 2.83 -4.16 -19.30
N ALA A 255 2.75 -4.94 -18.21
CA ALA A 255 3.43 -6.23 -18.09
C ALA A 255 2.97 -7.27 -19.13
N LEU A 256 1.66 -7.33 -19.41
CA LEU A 256 1.09 -8.18 -20.47
C LEU A 256 1.61 -7.76 -21.86
N SER A 257 1.67 -6.45 -22.13
CA SER A 257 2.14 -5.94 -23.42
C SER A 257 3.63 -6.27 -23.67
N LEU A 258 4.45 -6.25 -22.61
CA LEU A 258 5.85 -6.68 -22.67
C LEU A 258 5.99 -8.18 -22.98
N ALA A 259 5.15 -9.03 -22.38
CA ALA A 259 5.16 -10.47 -22.61
C ALA A 259 4.75 -10.84 -24.04
N ASP A 260 3.77 -10.14 -24.62
CA ASP A 260 3.25 -10.38 -25.97
C ASP A 260 4.14 -9.78 -27.08
N GLY A 261 5.27 -9.16 -26.73
CA GLY A 261 6.19 -8.50 -27.68
C GLY A 261 5.59 -7.27 -28.38
N SER A 262 4.42 -6.81 -27.92
CA SER A 262 3.67 -5.67 -28.48
C SER A 262 4.01 -4.35 -27.78
N GLY A 263 4.69 -4.41 -26.63
CA GLY A 263 5.05 -3.25 -25.82
C GLY A 263 6.39 -2.63 -26.19
N GLY A 264 6.37 -1.33 -26.53
CA GLY A 264 7.53 -0.46 -26.35
C GLY A 264 7.61 -0.01 -24.88
N ALA A 265 8.80 -0.03 -24.28
CA ALA A 265 9.03 0.47 -22.94
C ALA A 265 8.59 1.95 -22.83
N GLY A 266 7.40 2.18 -22.29
CA GLY A 266 6.96 3.52 -21.92
C GLY A 266 7.88 4.07 -20.83
N PRO A 267 8.37 5.32 -20.92
CA PRO A 267 9.44 5.83 -20.06
C PRO A 267 9.07 6.05 -18.57
N SER A 268 7.90 5.60 -18.09
CA SER A 268 7.34 6.03 -16.80
C SER A 268 6.89 4.95 -15.82
N THR A 269 6.94 3.65 -16.13
CA THR A 269 6.19 2.66 -15.32
C THR A 269 7.01 1.86 -14.30
N GLY A 270 8.34 1.87 -14.33
CA GLY A 270 9.16 1.06 -13.41
C GLY A 270 8.91 -0.47 -13.51
N ILE A 271 8.09 -0.90 -14.47
CA ILE A 271 7.76 -2.30 -14.75
C ILE A 271 8.98 -2.96 -15.39
N THR A 272 9.41 -4.07 -14.80
CA THR A 272 10.51 -4.88 -15.32
C THR A 272 10.01 -6.32 -15.50
N GLY A 273 10.12 -6.86 -16.72
CA GLY A 273 9.64 -8.21 -17.04
C GLY A 273 8.14 -8.33 -17.34
N GLY A 274 7.72 -9.52 -17.75
CA GLY A 274 6.31 -9.90 -17.92
C GLY A 274 5.72 -10.47 -16.62
N LEU A 275 4.47 -10.94 -16.68
CA LEU A 275 3.83 -11.61 -15.56
C LEU A 275 4.48 -12.96 -15.25
N VAL A 276 4.52 -13.33 -13.97
CA VAL A 276 4.93 -14.67 -13.53
C VAL A 276 3.78 -15.65 -13.84
N PRO A 277 4.03 -16.87 -14.35
CA PRO A 277 2.95 -17.87 -14.51
C PRO A 277 2.19 -18.09 -13.19
N LEU A 278 0.85 -18.18 -13.22
CA LEU A 278 0.06 -18.18 -11.98
C LEU A 278 0.40 -19.37 -11.09
N ARG A 279 0.69 -20.53 -11.68
CA ARG A 279 1.10 -21.71 -10.91
C ARG A 279 2.37 -21.46 -10.10
N GLU A 280 3.37 -20.79 -10.69
CA GLU A 280 4.59 -20.38 -10.00
C GLU A 280 4.32 -19.28 -8.97
N PHE A 281 3.48 -18.31 -9.32
CA PHE A 281 3.12 -17.18 -8.48
C PHE A 281 2.40 -17.60 -7.19
N VAL A 282 1.44 -18.53 -7.30
CA VAL A 282 0.69 -19.09 -6.16
C VAL A 282 1.58 -19.99 -5.30
N ALA A 283 2.46 -20.77 -5.92
CA ALA A 283 3.33 -21.71 -5.21
C ALA A 283 4.43 -21.03 -4.37
N ARG A 284 4.89 -19.84 -4.77
CA ARG A 284 5.99 -19.13 -4.11
C ARG A 284 5.48 -18.19 -3.03
N ARG A 285 5.32 -18.73 -1.82
CA ARG A 285 4.86 -17.99 -0.64
C ARG A 285 5.62 -16.68 -0.38
N THR A 286 6.92 -16.62 -0.63
CA THR A 286 7.78 -15.47 -0.30
C THR A 286 8.11 -14.57 -1.49
N LEU A 287 7.43 -14.72 -2.62
CA LEU A 287 7.77 -13.99 -3.85
C LEU A 287 7.70 -12.47 -3.68
N LEU A 288 6.76 -11.96 -2.88
CA LEU A 288 6.63 -10.53 -2.57
C LEU A 288 7.27 -10.13 -1.22
N ALA A 289 8.02 -11.01 -0.57
CA ALA A 289 8.63 -10.71 0.73
C ALA A 289 9.79 -9.70 0.62
N ASP A 290 10.52 -9.72 -0.49
CA ASP A 290 11.59 -8.76 -0.77
C ASP A 290 11.04 -7.55 -1.54
N ARG A 291 10.78 -6.46 -0.82
CA ARG A 291 10.28 -5.21 -1.39
C ARG A 291 11.32 -4.44 -2.21
N SER A 292 12.59 -4.84 -2.17
CA SER A 292 13.68 -4.20 -2.94
C SER A 292 13.80 -4.72 -4.38
N ARG A 293 12.99 -5.72 -4.74
CA ARG A 293 13.05 -6.31 -6.08
C ARG A 293 12.72 -5.30 -7.18
N PRO A 294 13.43 -5.32 -8.32
CA PRO A 294 13.13 -4.45 -9.46
C PRO A 294 11.74 -4.64 -10.06
N ASP A 295 11.16 -5.84 -9.93
CA ASP A 295 9.83 -6.22 -10.46
C ASP A 295 8.72 -6.13 -9.41
N ILE A 296 8.98 -5.58 -8.21
CA ILE A 296 8.01 -5.57 -7.11
C ILE A 296 6.69 -4.87 -7.48
N VAL A 297 6.76 -3.79 -8.29
CA VAL A 297 5.57 -3.09 -8.79
C VAL A 297 4.72 -4.02 -9.65
N THR A 298 5.34 -4.79 -10.54
CA THR A 298 4.69 -5.81 -11.37
C THR A 298 4.08 -6.92 -10.53
N LEU A 299 4.78 -7.38 -9.49
CA LEU A 299 4.29 -8.43 -8.60
C LEU A 299 3.08 -7.96 -7.78
N TYR A 300 3.08 -6.73 -7.27
CA TYR A 300 1.92 -6.13 -6.60
C TYR A 300 0.73 -5.98 -7.56
N ALA A 301 0.99 -5.51 -8.78
CA ALA A 301 -0.04 -5.40 -9.80
C ALA A 301 -0.64 -6.78 -10.13
N GLN A 302 0.20 -7.82 -10.26
CA GLN A 302 -0.24 -9.19 -10.48
C GLN A 302 -1.04 -9.76 -9.30
N ALA A 303 -0.60 -9.52 -8.06
CA ALA A 303 -1.32 -9.91 -6.84
C ALA A 303 -2.71 -9.28 -6.78
N TRP A 304 -2.78 -7.97 -7.03
CA TRP A 304 -4.04 -7.23 -7.16
C TRP A 304 -4.93 -7.85 -8.24
N ALA A 305 -4.40 -8.10 -9.43
CA ALA A 305 -5.17 -8.62 -10.56
C ALA A 305 -5.74 -10.02 -10.29
N LEU A 306 -4.98 -10.89 -9.61
CA LEU A 306 -5.47 -12.21 -9.20
C LEU A 306 -6.57 -12.09 -8.15
N VAL A 307 -6.34 -11.34 -7.07
CA VAL A 307 -7.34 -11.16 -6.00
C VAL A 307 -8.61 -10.46 -6.51
N HIS A 308 -8.46 -9.46 -7.38
CA HIS A 308 -9.60 -8.75 -7.98
C HIS A 308 -10.46 -9.68 -8.85
N TYR A 309 -9.83 -10.53 -9.66
CA TYR A 309 -10.52 -11.59 -10.42
C TYR A 309 -11.24 -12.59 -9.51
N LEU A 310 -10.54 -13.14 -8.51
CA LEU A 310 -11.12 -14.09 -7.55
C LEU A 310 -12.29 -13.47 -6.78
N GLN A 311 -12.17 -12.21 -6.39
CA GLN A 311 -13.26 -11.50 -5.73
C GLN A 311 -14.48 -11.35 -6.65
N ALA A 312 -14.27 -11.06 -7.93
CA ALA A 312 -15.33 -10.83 -8.90
C ALA A 312 -16.00 -12.12 -9.37
N LYS A 313 -15.26 -13.22 -9.50
CA LYS A 313 -15.74 -14.49 -10.09
C LYS A 313 -15.92 -15.62 -9.07
N HIS A 314 -15.18 -15.59 -7.98
CA HIS A 314 -15.09 -16.67 -6.99
C HIS A 314 -15.22 -16.15 -5.55
N GLY A 315 -16.11 -15.18 -5.33
CA GLY A 315 -16.14 -14.39 -4.11
C GLY A 315 -16.28 -15.16 -2.80
N ASP A 316 -17.21 -16.11 -2.76
CA ASP A 316 -17.45 -16.94 -1.56
C ASP A 316 -16.29 -17.92 -1.33
N ALA A 317 -15.73 -18.46 -2.42
CA ALA A 317 -14.55 -19.31 -2.38
C ALA A 317 -13.31 -18.55 -1.90
N LEU A 318 -13.14 -17.27 -2.28
CA LEU A 318 -12.08 -16.41 -1.76
C LEU A 318 -12.21 -16.22 -0.25
N GLY A 319 -13.44 -16.02 0.24
CA GLY A 319 -13.72 -15.95 1.67
C GLY A 319 -13.39 -17.25 2.41
N ALA A 320 -13.78 -18.40 1.84
CA ALA A 320 -13.44 -19.72 2.38
C ALA A 320 -11.94 -19.99 2.39
N TYR A 321 -11.24 -19.66 1.30
CA TYR A 321 -9.79 -19.78 1.19
C TYR A 321 -9.08 -18.92 2.24
N ALA A 322 -9.47 -17.65 2.39
CA ALA A 322 -8.92 -16.75 3.40
C ALA A 322 -9.07 -17.30 4.83
N ARG A 323 -10.24 -17.85 5.18
CA ARG A 323 -10.44 -18.55 6.47
C ARG A 323 -9.54 -19.78 6.59
N SER A 324 -9.40 -20.58 5.54
CA SER A 324 -8.51 -21.75 5.56
C SER A 324 -7.05 -21.35 5.78
N VAL A 325 -6.60 -20.23 5.20
CA VAL A 325 -5.26 -19.66 5.41
C VAL A 325 -5.08 -19.18 6.83
N ARG A 326 -6.07 -18.46 7.38
CA ARG A 326 -6.08 -18.02 8.78
C ARG A 326 -5.89 -19.19 9.75
N ASP A 327 -6.58 -20.30 9.50
CA ASP A 327 -6.65 -21.44 10.40
C ASP A 327 -5.49 -22.46 10.19
N ARG A 328 -4.49 -22.13 9.37
CA ARG A 328 -3.28 -22.96 9.14
C ARG A 328 -2.46 -23.11 10.42
N ASP A 329 -1.89 -24.30 10.63
CA ASP A 329 -0.92 -24.57 11.69
C ASP A 329 0.41 -23.83 11.40
N PRO A 330 0.82 -22.85 12.22
CA PRO A 330 2.08 -22.12 12.03
C PRO A 330 3.32 -23.00 12.07
N ARG A 331 3.23 -24.16 12.73
CA ARG A 331 4.33 -25.13 12.87
C ARG A 331 4.52 -25.98 11.62
N ARG A 332 3.58 -25.95 10.68
CA ARG A 332 3.66 -26.67 9.41
C ARG A 332 3.29 -25.75 8.23
N PRO A 333 4.21 -24.87 7.80
CA PRO A 333 4.06 -24.14 6.55
C PRO A 333 3.85 -25.10 5.37
N LEU A 334 2.95 -24.73 4.46
CA LEU A 334 2.74 -25.51 3.24
C LEU A 334 3.91 -25.36 2.27
N GLY A 335 4.28 -26.47 1.61
CA GLY A 335 5.19 -26.47 0.48
C GLY A 335 4.54 -25.97 -0.82
N PRO A 336 5.33 -25.74 -1.88
CA PRO A 336 4.85 -25.18 -3.15
C PRO A 336 3.66 -25.94 -3.78
N GLU A 337 3.73 -27.29 -3.86
CA GLU A 337 2.64 -28.09 -4.41
C GLU A 337 1.42 -28.16 -3.48
N GLU A 338 1.62 -28.03 -2.17
CA GLU A 338 0.51 -27.95 -1.21
C GLU A 338 -0.22 -26.61 -1.31
N GLU A 339 0.49 -25.50 -1.57
CA GLU A 339 -0.14 -24.20 -1.86
C GLU A 339 -0.96 -24.24 -3.15
N ILE A 340 -0.43 -24.87 -4.20
CA ILE A 340 -1.18 -25.08 -5.44
C ILE A 340 -2.42 -25.94 -5.19
N ALA A 341 -2.28 -27.07 -4.49
CA ALA A 341 -3.40 -27.95 -4.19
C ALA A 341 -4.48 -27.24 -3.34
N ALA A 342 -4.09 -26.41 -2.38
CA ALA A 342 -5.02 -25.60 -1.58
C ALA A 342 -5.76 -24.55 -2.42
N PHE A 343 -5.06 -23.92 -3.37
CA PHE A 343 -5.67 -23.03 -4.34
C PHE A 343 -6.67 -23.78 -5.22
N GLU A 344 -6.25 -24.90 -5.83
CA GLU A 344 -7.07 -25.67 -6.77
C GLU A 344 -8.32 -26.25 -6.10
N ALA A 345 -8.21 -26.67 -4.84
CA ALA A 345 -9.36 -27.10 -4.03
C ALA A 345 -10.42 -26.01 -3.83
N SER A 346 -10.02 -24.73 -3.89
CA SER A 346 -10.92 -23.59 -3.66
C SER A 346 -11.44 -22.97 -4.96
N PHE A 347 -10.60 -22.90 -6.00
CA PHE A 347 -10.88 -22.11 -7.19
C PHE A 347 -10.97 -22.93 -8.49
N GLY A 348 -10.65 -24.23 -8.44
CA GLY A 348 -10.53 -25.08 -9.62
C GLY A 348 -9.09 -25.18 -10.14
N ALA A 349 -8.88 -26.01 -11.17
CA ALA A 349 -7.57 -26.30 -11.72
C ALA A 349 -6.81 -25.02 -12.13
N LEU A 350 -5.55 -24.89 -11.70
CA LEU A 350 -4.70 -23.75 -12.04
C LEU A 350 -3.92 -24.08 -13.31
N ASP A 351 -4.67 -24.20 -14.41
CA ASP A 351 -4.18 -24.58 -15.73
C ASP A 351 -4.21 -23.41 -16.73
N ALA A 352 -3.88 -23.71 -17.99
CA ALA A 352 -3.84 -22.71 -19.05
C ALA A 352 -5.23 -22.12 -19.39
N GLU A 353 -6.32 -22.82 -19.07
CA GLU A 353 -7.68 -22.30 -19.24
C GLU A 353 -8.00 -21.27 -18.17
N PHE A 354 -7.63 -21.54 -16.91
CA PHE A 354 -7.75 -20.57 -15.82
C PHE A 354 -6.96 -19.28 -16.11
N GLU A 355 -5.69 -19.41 -16.52
CA GLU A 355 -4.86 -18.24 -16.86
C GLU A 355 -5.45 -17.43 -18.02
N ARG A 356 -5.99 -18.11 -19.05
CA ARG A 356 -6.62 -17.43 -20.18
C ARG A 356 -7.88 -16.69 -19.75
N ALA A 357 -8.75 -17.31 -18.96
CA ALA A 357 -9.96 -16.69 -18.44
C ALA A 357 -9.64 -15.46 -17.55
N TRP A 358 -8.58 -15.56 -16.74
CA TRP A 358 -8.08 -14.46 -15.94
C TRP A 358 -7.59 -13.29 -16.80
N ILE A 359 -6.74 -13.56 -17.81
CA ILE A 359 -6.23 -12.52 -18.72
C ILE A 359 -7.37 -11.87 -19.53
N GLU A 360 -8.31 -12.68 -20.03
CA GLU A 360 -9.49 -12.18 -20.74
C GLU A 360 -10.33 -11.26 -19.85
N TYR A 361 -10.56 -11.62 -18.59
CA TYR A 361 -11.22 -10.76 -17.63
C TYR A 361 -10.49 -9.42 -17.47
N LEU A 362 -9.17 -9.42 -17.29
CA LEU A 362 -8.40 -8.18 -17.14
C LEU A 362 -8.51 -7.27 -18.36
N ARG A 363 -8.60 -7.84 -19.58
CA ARG A 363 -8.81 -7.07 -20.82
C ARG A 363 -10.19 -6.41 -20.89
N THR A 364 -11.18 -6.90 -20.13
CA THR A 364 -12.51 -6.28 -20.05
C THR A 364 -12.59 -5.10 -19.06
N LEU A 365 -11.63 -5.00 -18.14
CA LEU A 365 -11.62 -3.94 -17.14
C LEU A 365 -11.31 -2.59 -17.79
N LYS A 366 -12.00 -1.57 -17.31
CA LYS A 366 -11.73 -0.16 -17.66
C LYS A 366 -11.51 0.60 -16.36
N ALA A 367 -10.50 1.48 -16.34
CA ALA A 367 -10.41 2.49 -15.30
C ALA A 367 -11.66 3.36 -15.40
N GLY A 368 -12.46 3.38 -14.32
CA GLY A 368 -13.70 4.13 -14.22
C GLY A 368 -13.48 5.58 -13.80
#